data_AF-A0A923HVK6-F1
#
_entry.id   AF-A0A923HVK6-F1
#
_cell.length_a   1.000
_cell.length_b   1.000
_cell.length_c   1.000
_cell.angle_alpha   90.00
_cell.angle_beta   90.00
_cell.angle_gamma   90.00
#
_symmetry.space_group_name_H-M   'P 1'
#
loop_
_entity.id
_entity.type
_entity.pdbx_description
1 polymer ?
#
loop_
_entity_poly.entity_id
_entity_poly.type
_entity_poly.pdbx_seq_one_letter_code
_entity_poly.pdbx_strand_id
1 'polypeptide(L)' 'MLLIRNPIYTGIICGFFATFIIFGTLASLLAFGIILILYILKINKEQKFLLLEFGDEFDQYMKRSWALIPFLF' A
#
# COMPACT_ATOMS: atom_id res chain seq x y z
N MET A 1 -13.03 -11.77 -6.39
CA MET A 1 -12.70 -10.37 -6.74
C MET A 1 -12.43 -9.66 -5.42
N LEU A 2 -11.17 -9.59 -4.98
CA LEU A 2 -10.82 -8.89 -3.73
C LEU A 2 -10.70 -7.40 -4.05
N LEU A 3 -11.46 -6.57 -3.35
CA LEU A 3 -11.52 -5.12 -3.56
C LEU A 3 -10.14 -4.45 -3.31
N ILE A 4 -9.32 -5.06 -2.46
CA ILE A 4 -7.98 -4.60 -2.06
C ILE A 4 -6.99 -5.74 -2.29
N ARG A 5 -5.93 -5.48 -3.08
CA ARG A 5 -4.89 -6.46 -3.41
C ARG A 5 -3.99 -6.78 -2.22
N ASN A 6 -3.75 -5.81 -1.35
CA ASN A 6 -2.86 -5.96 -0.20
C ASN A 6 -3.52 -5.45 1.09
N PRO A 7 -4.51 -6.17 1.65
CA PRO A 7 -5.18 -5.77 2.89
C PRO A 7 -4.22 -5.68 4.07
N ILE A 8 -3.13 -6.47 4.07
CA ILE A 8 -2.08 -6.43 5.09
C ILE A 8 -1.38 -5.07 5.09
N TYR A 9 -0.98 -4.53 3.93
CA TYR A 9 -0.33 -3.22 3.86
C TYR A 9 -1.26 -2.09 4.31
N THR A 10 -2.55 -2.23 4.03
CA THR A 10 -3.58 -1.31 4.51
C THR A 10 -3.64 -1.31 6.03
N GLY A 11 -3.70 -2.50 6.65
CA GLY A 11 -3.69 -2.65 8.11
C GLY A 11 -2.42 -2.10 8.76
N ILE A 12 -1.26 -2.33 8.14
CA ILE A 12 0.03 -1.81 8.63
C ILE A 12 0.06 -0.28 8.58
N ILE A 13 -0.32 0.35 7.46
CA ILE A 13 -0.37 1.81 7.34
C ILE A 13 -1.38 2.39 8.33
N CYS A 14 -2.54 1.76 8.51
CA CYS A 14 -3.52 2.18 9.50
C CYS A 14 -2.97 2.09 10.94
N GLY A 15 -2.22 1.03 11.26
CA GLY A 15 -1.54 0.88 12.53
C GLY A 15 -0.49 1.96 12.79
N PHE A 16 0.35 2.29 11.79
CA PHE A 16 1.32 3.38 11.93
C PHE A 16 0.65 4.76 12.00
N PHE A 17 -0.48 4.94 11.32
CA PHE A 17 -1.29 6.14 11.44
C PHE A 17 -1.87 6.30 12.86
N ALA A 18 -2.36 5.22 13.46
CA ALA A 18 -2.80 5.22 14.86
C ALA A 18 -1.65 5.59 15.82
N THR A 19 -0.44 5.07 15.59
CA THR A 19 0.77 5.47 16.34
C THR A 19 1.03 6.98 16.23
N PHE A 20 0.90 7.56 15.04
CA PHE A 20 1.01 9.00 14.87
C PHE A 20 -0.07 9.77 15.67
N ILE A 21 -1.33 9.32 15.66
CA ILE A 21 -2.41 9.95 16.43
C ILE A 21 -2.12 9.88 17.94
N ILE A 22 -1.63 8.74 18.44
CA ILE A 22 -1.38 8.52 19.87
C ILE A 22 -0.23 9.39 20.38
N PHE A 23 0.88 9.46 19.65
CA PHE A 23 2.06 10.21 20.11
C PHE A 23 2.01 11.68 19.72
N GLY A 24 1.43 12.04 18.57
CA GLY A 24 1.25 13.43 18.12
C GLY A 24 2.55 14.23 17.93
N THR A 25 3.71 13.57 17.81
CA THR A 25 5.02 14.23 17.72
C THR A 25 5.48 14.36 16.28
N LEU A 26 6.32 15.37 15.99
CA LEU A 26 6.94 15.52 14.68
C LEU A 26 7.75 14.28 14.28
N ALA A 27 8.42 13.63 15.24
CA ALA A 27 9.12 12.36 15.01
C ALA A 27 8.17 11.24 14.56
N SER A 28 7.01 11.09 15.20
CA SER A 28 6.00 10.10 14.80
C SER A 28 5.41 10.39 13.40
N LEU A 29 5.25 11.66 13.04
CA LEU A 29 4.82 12.05 11.70
C LEU A 29 5.87 11.70 10.63
N LEU A 30 7.14 12.00 10.89
CA LEU A 30 8.24 11.66 9.98
C LEU A 30 8.38 10.14 9.82
N ALA A 31 8.30 9.39 10.91
CA ALA A 31 8.32 7.93 10.88
C ALA A 31 7.16 7.36 10.04
N PHE A 32 5.94 7.87 10.23
CA PHE A 32 4.79 7.49 9.42
C PHE A 32 5.01 7.78 7.93
N GLY A 33 5.49 8.98 7.59
CA GLY A 33 5.79 9.36 6.22
C GLY A 33 6.85 8.47 5.55
N ILE A 34 7.93 8.15 6.27
CA ILE A 34 8.98 7.23 5.78
C ILE A 34 8.40 5.84 5.50
N ILE A 35 7.62 5.30 6.43
CA ILE A 35 7.02 3.97 6.28
C ILE A 35 6.04 3.95 5.11
N LEU A 36 5.21 4.98 4.98
CA LEU A 36 4.27 5.11 3.87
C LEU A 36 5.00 5.06 2.51
N ILE A 37 6.09 5.84 2.36
CA ILE A 37 6.89 5.86 1.14
C ILE A 37 7.53 4.49 0.87
N LEU A 38 8.12 3.86 1.89
CA LEU A 38 8.74 2.54 1.74
C LEU A 38 7.75 1.48 1.27
N TYR A 39 6.53 1.47 1.82
CA TYR A 39 5.49 0.52 1.40
C TYR A 39 4.97 0.81 -0.01
N ILE A 40 4.80 2.07 -0.39
CA ILE A 40 4.43 2.43 -1.77
C ILE A 40 5.49 1.92 -2.76
N LEU A 41 6.78 2.14 -2.47
CA LEU A 41 7.88 1.66 -3.31
C LEU A 41 7.92 0.13 -3.37
N LYS A 42 7.66 -0.55 -2.25
CA LYS A 42 7.61 -2.02 -2.18
C LYS A 42 6.48 -2.58 -3.05
N ILE A 43 5.27 -2.03 -2.91
CA ILE A 43 4.09 -2.45 -3.67
C ILE A 43 4.30 -2.23 -5.16
N ASN A 44 4.86 -1.09 -5.56
CA ASN A 44 5.15 -0.82 -6.96
C ASN A 44 6.18 -1.81 -7.55
N LYS A 45 7.18 -2.24 -6.76
CA LYS A 45 8.12 -3.28 -7.20
C LYS A 45 7.45 -4.65 -7.33
N GLU A 46 6.63 -5.04 -6.34
CA GLU A 46 5.86 -6.29 -6.39
C GLU A 46 4.92 -6.31 -7.59
N GLN A 47 4.20 -5.22 -7.86
CA GLN A 47 3.31 -5.11 -9.02
C GLN A 47 4.05 -5.18 -10.35
N LYS A 48 5.21 -4.52 -10.49
CA LYS A 48 6.03 -4.64 -11.70
C LYS A 48 6.53 -6.06 -11.92
N PHE A 49 6.95 -6.74 -10.86
CA PHE A 49 7.37 -8.13 -10.93
C PHE A 49 6.21 -9.05 -11.36
N LEU A 50 5.03 -8.87 -10.75
CA LEU A 50 3.83 -9.64 -11.10
C LEU A 50 3.34 -9.34 -12.53
N LEU A 51 3.46 -8.09 -12.99
CA LEU A 51 3.14 -7.73 -14.37
C LEU A 51 4.09 -8.39 -15.37
N LEU A 52 5.38 -8.53 -15.03
CA LEU A 52 6.34 -9.25 -15.87
C LEU A 52 6.04 -10.75 -15.94
N GLU A 53 5.63 -11.36 -14.81
CA GLU A 53 5.38 -12.81 -14.72
C GLU A 53 4.03 -13.20 -15.34
N PHE A 54 2.97 -12.41 -15.12
CA PHE A 54 1.59 -12.76 -15.45
C PHE A 54 0.98 -11.92 -16.59
N GLY A 55 1.67 -10.87 -17.05
CA GLY A 55 1.27 -10.07 -18.21
C GLY A 55 -0.16 -9.51 -18.14
N ASP A 56 -0.92 -9.75 -19.21
CA ASP A 56 -2.27 -9.20 -19.42
C ASP A 56 -3.31 -9.66 -18.39
N GLU A 57 -3.17 -10.86 -17.83
CA GLU A 57 -4.08 -11.35 -16.79
C GLU A 57 -3.96 -10.51 -15.52
N PHE A 58 -2.73 -10.14 -15.16
CA PHE A 58 -2.48 -9.27 -14.02
C PHE A 58 -2.89 -7.82 -14.30
N ASP A 59 -2.69 -7.31 -15.52
CA ASP A 59 -3.16 -5.97 -15.90
C ASP A 59 -4.70 -5.84 -15.80
N GLN A 60 -5.45 -6.84 -16.26
CA GLN A 60 -6.90 -6.88 -16.10
C GLN A 60 -7.33 -6.99 -14.63
N TYR A 61 -6.58 -7.72 -13.82
CA TYR A 61 -6.80 -7.80 -12.37
C TYR A 61 -6.51 -6.47 -11.66
N MET A 62 -5.46 -5.74 -12.08
CA MET A 62 -5.12 -4.42 -11.55
C MET A 62 -6.22 -3.39 -11.82
N LYS A 63 -6.86 -3.43 -12.99
CA LYS A 63 -7.98 -2.54 -13.34
C LYS A 63 -9.23 -2.76 -12.48
N ARG A 64 -9.34 -3.92 -11.84
CA ARG A 64 -10.52 -4.35 -11.07
C ARG A 64 -10.31 -4.28 -9.55
N SER A 65 -9.14 -3.87 -9.08
CA SER A 65 -8.77 -3.91 -7.66
C SER A 65 -7.83 -2.77 -7.27
N TRP A 66 -8.00 -2.27 -6.05
CA TRP A 66 -7.16 -1.20 -5.50
C TRP A 66 -5.92 -1.82 -4.84
N ALA A 67 -4.76 -1.17 -4.93
CA ALA A 67 -3.53 -1.63 -4.31
C ALA A 67 -3.52 -1.45 -2.78
N LEU A 68 -4.09 -0.36 -2.27
CA LEU A 68 -3.92 0.05 -0.87
C LEU A 68 -5.20 0.60 -0.22
N ILE A 69 -5.81 1.64 -0.77
CA ILE A 69 -7.03 2.22 -0.21
C ILE A 69 -8.00 2.46 -1.37
N PRO A 70 -9.30 2.20 -1.24
CA PRO A 70 -10.26 2.64 -2.25
C PRO A 70 -10.06 4.15 -2.50
N PHE A 71 -9.91 4.56 -3.76
CA PHE A 71 -9.57 5.92 -4.22
C PHE A 71 -8.11 6.36 -4.07
N LEU A 72 -7.24 5.55 -3.46
CA LEU A 72 -5.81 5.82 -3.35
C LEU A 72 -5.01 4.53 -3.62
N PHE A 73 -4.65 4.39 -4.89
CA PHE A 73 -3.98 3.24 -5.52
C PHE A 73 -4.75 1.93 -5.48
#